data_AF-A0A2E7UA24-F1
#
_entry.id   AF-A0A2E7UA24-F1
#
_cell.length_a   1.000
_cell.length_b   1.000
_cell.length_c   1.000
_cell.angle_alpha   90.00
_cell.angle_beta   90.00
_cell.angle_gamma   90.00
#
_symmetry.space_group_name_H-M   'P 1'
#
loop_
_entity.id
_entity.type
_entity.pdbx_description
1 polymer ?
#
loop_
_entity_poly.entity_id
_entity_poly.type
_entity_poly.pdbx_seq_one_letter_code
_entity_poly.pdbx_strand_id
1 'polypeptide(L)'
;MDAGLLMWLAAVFALTGVAVLRMSWGRATRSTPLNLAGWGALLVGLALADRAAGEWGIAVTVLVIGAAALAALAVAACKPVNRGPRKAPRTAHRGANEIKPRSRSGLLTFTVAGPLALGASLLFALAIRALILFGGGAEADANVAVLATVPIAWPVLAFALLMMSRRADQFAWVLGIAALAAPFLMFQGTTV
;
A
#
# COMPACT_ATOMS: atom_id res chain seq x y z
N MET A 1 -4.69 -8.92 -33.19
CA MET A 1 -4.02 -7.80 -32.52
C MET A 1 -2.86 -8.39 -31.76
N ASP A 2 -1.68 -7.78 -31.84
CA ASP A 2 -0.49 -8.29 -31.14
C ASP A 2 -0.69 -8.14 -29.63
N ALA A 3 -0.31 -9.17 -28.87
CA ALA A 3 -0.47 -9.19 -27.41
C ALA A 3 0.20 -7.97 -26.74
N GLY A 4 1.34 -7.50 -27.28
CA GLY A 4 1.99 -6.28 -26.82
C GLY A 4 1.14 -5.02 -27.02
N LEU A 5 0.43 -4.90 -28.14
CA LEU A 5 -0.45 -3.76 -28.43
C LEU A 5 -1.68 -3.76 -27.51
N LEU A 6 -2.23 -4.93 -27.19
CA LEU A 6 -3.32 -5.07 -26.21
C LEU A 6 -2.86 -4.65 -24.81
N MET A 7 -1.63 -4.99 -24.41
CA MET A 7 -1.06 -4.59 -23.12
C MET A 7 -0.85 -3.08 -23.03
N TRP A 8 -0.38 -2.44 -24.11
CA TRP A 8 -0.28 -0.98 -24.18
C TRP A 8 -1.63 -0.30 -24.07
N LEU A 9 -2.66 -0.81 -24.75
CA LEU A 9 -4.02 -0.28 -24.64
C LEU A 9 -4.57 -0.46 -23.21
N ALA A 10 -4.34 -1.62 -22.58
CA ALA A 10 -4.73 -1.85 -21.19
C ALA A 10 -4.10 -0.82 -20.24
N ALA A 11 -2.81 -0.52 -20.40
CA ALA A 11 -2.12 0.51 -19.62
C ALA A 11 -2.70 1.91 -19.85
N VAL A 12 -3.01 2.28 -21.10
CA VAL A 12 -3.65 3.57 -21.42
C VAL A 12 -5.05 3.67 -20.77
N PHE A 13 -5.84 2.60 -20.83
CA PHE A 13 -7.16 2.54 -20.18
C PHE A 13 -7.05 2.61 -18.66
N ALA A 14 -6.06 1.97 -18.06
CA ALA A 14 -5.76 2.06 -16.63
C ALA A 14 -5.45 3.51 -16.20
N LEU A 15 -4.53 4.17 -16.90
CA LEU A 15 -4.11 5.54 -16.61
C LEU A 15 -5.27 6.54 -16.80
N THR A 16 -5.98 6.44 -17.92
CA THR A 16 -7.10 7.34 -18.24
C THR A 16 -8.29 7.11 -17.30
N GLY A 17 -8.60 5.87 -16.94
CA GLY A 17 -9.63 5.53 -15.96
C GLY A 17 -9.35 6.17 -14.60
N VAL A 18 -8.13 6.05 -14.07
CA VAL A 18 -7.72 6.70 -12.82
C VAL A 18 -7.80 8.22 -12.92
N ALA A 19 -7.34 8.82 -14.03
CA ALA A 19 -7.39 10.27 -14.23
C ALA A 19 -8.84 10.79 -14.27
N VAL A 20 -9.73 10.12 -15.00
CA VAL A 20 -11.16 10.44 -15.08
C VAL A 20 -11.83 10.35 -13.71
N LEU A 21 -11.53 9.30 -12.94
CA LEU A 21 -12.05 9.13 -11.58
C LEU A 21 -11.55 10.24 -10.65
N ARG A 22 -10.27 10.61 -10.76
CA ARG A 22 -9.68 11.70 -9.97
C ARG A 22 -10.32 13.05 -10.28
N MET A 23 -10.65 13.31 -11.55
CA MET A 23 -11.37 14.51 -11.99
C MET A 23 -12.81 14.53 -11.45
N SER A 24 -13.52 13.39 -11.54
CA SER A 24 -14.88 13.24 -11.00
C SER A 24 -14.94 13.56 -9.51
N TRP A 25 -13.98 13.04 -8.73
CA TRP A 25 -13.90 13.27 -7.28
C TRP A 25 -13.38 14.65 -6.88
N GLY A 26 -12.79 15.40 -7.82
CA GLY A 26 -12.36 16.78 -7.61
C GLY A 26 -13.49 17.81 -7.74
N ARG A 27 -14.67 17.43 -8.25
CA ARG A 27 -15.80 18.33 -8.47
C ARG A 27 -16.65 18.49 -7.20
N ALA A 28 -17.22 19.68 -7.02
CA ALA A 28 -18.10 20.01 -5.89
C ALA A 28 -19.38 19.16 -5.86
N THR A 29 -19.85 18.73 -7.04
CA THR A 29 -20.95 17.78 -7.21
C THR A 29 -20.40 16.51 -7.87
N ARG A 30 -20.69 15.35 -7.28
CA ARG A 30 -20.23 14.05 -7.81
C ARG A 30 -20.92 13.79 -9.15
N SER A 31 -20.17 13.82 -10.24
CA SER A 31 -20.68 13.52 -11.58
C SER A 31 -20.79 12.01 -11.81
N THR A 32 -22.00 11.47 -11.72
CA THR A 32 -22.33 10.07 -12.06
C THR A 32 -21.77 9.61 -13.42
N PRO A 33 -21.87 10.37 -14.53
CA PRO A 33 -21.36 9.90 -15.83
C PRO A 33 -19.84 9.78 -15.89
N LEU A 34 -19.09 10.70 -15.25
CA LEU A 34 -17.62 10.58 -15.19
C LEU A 34 -17.17 9.44 -14.28
N ASN A 35 -17.88 9.16 -13.20
CA ASN A 35 -17.58 7.97 -12.38
C ASN A 35 -17.79 6.70 -13.19
N LEU A 36 -18.91 6.56 -13.90
CA LEU A 36 -19.17 5.41 -14.76
C LEU A 36 -18.12 5.28 -15.87
N ALA A 37 -17.74 6.39 -16.52
CA ALA A 37 -16.70 6.38 -17.54
C ALA A 37 -15.33 5.94 -16.98
N GLY A 38 -14.96 6.43 -15.79
CA GLY A 38 -13.71 6.04 -15.13
C GLY A 38 -13.68 4.56 -14.78
N TRP A 39 -14.74 4.05 -14.13
CA TRP A 39 -14.87 2.62 -13.82
C TRP A 39 -14.94 1.74 -15.07
N GLY A 40 -15.69 2.18 -16.08
CA GLY A 40 -15.78 1.50 -17.37
C GLY A 40 -14.43 1.39 -18.07
N ALA A 41 -13.64 2.47 -18.07
CA ALA A 41 -12.29 2.45 -18.62
C ALA A 41 -11.38 1.44 -17.90
N LEU A 42 -11.46 1.33 -16.56
CA LEU A 42 -10.69 0.33 -15.82
C LEU A 42 -11.11 -1.11 -16.15
N LEU A 43 -12.42 -1.36 -16.28
CA LEU A 43 -12.94 -2.68 -16.67
C LEU A 43 -12.51 -3.08 -18.09
N VAL A 44 -12.55 -2.14 -19.04
CA VAL A 44 -12.06 -2.36 -20.40
C VAL A 44 -10.56 -2.65 -20.39
N GLY A 45 -9.78 -1.91 -19.60
CA GLY A 45 -8.35 -2.17 -19.43
C GLY A 45 -8.04 -3.58 -18.91
N LEU A 46 -8.77 -4.04 -17.89
CA LEU A 46 -8.63 -5.39 -17.35
C LEU A 46 -9.01 -6.47 -18.37
N ALA A 47 -10.10 -6.29 -19.12
CA ALA A 47 -10.51 -7.24 -20.16
C ALA A 47 -9.49 -7.32 -21.31
N LEU A 48 -8.86 -6.20 -21.67
CA LEU A 48 -7.79 -6.19 -22.68
C LEU A 48 -6.52 -6.87 -22.17
N ALA A 49 -6.19 -6.69 -20.90
CA ALA A 49 -5.02 -7.31 -20.28
C ALA A 49 -5.18 -8.82 -20.11
N ASP A 50 -6.36 -9.27 -19.71
CA ASP A 50 -6.76 -10.68 -19.67
C ASP A 50 -6.62 -11.32 -21.06
N ARG A 51 -7.11 -10.65 -22.11
CA ARG A 51 -6.92 -11.16 -23.48
C ARG A 51 -5.48 -11.13 -23.98
N ALA A 52 -4.63 -10.28 -23.42
CA ALA A 52 -3.22 -10.17 -23.83
C ALA A 52 -2.34 -11.26 -23.19
N ALA A 53 -2.52 -11.52 -21.90
CA ALA A 53 -1.65 -12.41 -21.12
C ALA A 53 -2.35 -13.11 -19.95
N GLY A 54 -3.68 -13.19 -19.96
CA GLY A 54 -4.50 -13.80 -18.91
C GLY A 54 -4.29 -13.15 -17.55
N GLU A 55 -4.18 -14.00 -16.52
CA GLU A 55 -3.95 -13.62 -15.12
C GLU A 55 -2.74 -12.71 -14.92
N TRP A 56 -1.68 -12.92 -15.71
CA TRP A 56 -0.46 -12.11 -15.60
C TRP A 56 -0.69 -10.69 -16.13
N GLY A 57 -1.45 -10.55 -17.21
CA GLY A 57 -1.84 -9.25 -17.75
C GLY A 57 -2.74 -8.46 -16.79
N ILE A 58 -3.68 -9.15 -16.14
CA ILE A 58 -4.53 -8.57 -15.09
C ILE A 58 -3.64 -8.03 -13.96
N ALA A 59 -2.72 -8.84 -13.44
CA ALA A 59 -1.82 -8.44 -12.36
C ALA A 59 -1.00 -7.19 -12.70
N VAL A 60 -0.39 -7.15 -13.89
CA VAL A 60 0.38 -5.99 -14.37
C VAL A 60 -0.51 -4.75 -14.50
N THR A 61 -1.72 -4.90 -15.01
CA THR A 61 -2.65 -3.78 -15.19
C THR A 61 -3.11 -3.22 -13.85
N VAL A 62 -3.39 -4.08 -12.85
CA VAL A 62 -3.71 -3.65 -11.49
C VAL A 62 -2.55 -2.89 -10.84
N LEU A 63 -1.30 -3.31 -11.07
CA LEU A 63 -0.12 -2.56 -10.61
C LEU A 63 -0.05 -1.17 -11.24
N VAL A 64 -0.34 -1.04 -12.54
CA VAL A 64 -0.39 0.27 -13.23
C VAL A 64 -1.50 1.16 -12.65
N ILE A 65 -2.70 0.62 -12.44
CA ILE A 65 -3.82 1.33 -11.80
C ILE A 65 -3.41 1.83 -10.41
N GLY A 66 -2.83 0.95 -9.59
CA GLY A 66 -2.37 1.26 -8.24
C GLY A 66 -1.29 2.34 -8.22
N ALA A 67 -0.27 2.22 -9.07
CA ALA A 67 0.81 3.20 -9.21
C ALA A 67 0.26 4.58 -9.62
N ALA A 68 -0.66 4.62 -10.58
CA ALA A 68 -1.29 5.86 -11.03
C ALA A 68 -2.13 6.52 -9.93
N ALA A 69 -2.88 5.72 -9.16
CA ALA A 69 -3.67 6.21 -8.03
C ALA A 69 -2.77 6.78 -6.92
N LEU A 70 -1.68 6.09 -6.58
CA LEU A 70 -0.69 6.56 -5.62
C LEU A 70 0.00 7.84 -6.08
N ALA A 71 0.39 7.93 -7.36
CA ALA A 71 0.94 9.16 -7.92
C ALA A 71 -0.05 10.33 -7.82
N ALA A 72 -1.33 10.11 -8.14
CA ALA A 72 -2.37 11.12 -8.01
C ALA A 72 -2.59 11.56 -6.55
N LEU A 73 -2.47 10.64 -5.59
CA LEU A 73 -2.51 10.93 -4.16
C LEU A 73 -1.28 11.70 -3.68
N ALA A 74 -0.08 11.33 -4.13
CA ALA A 74 1.16 12.02 -3.80
C ALA A 74 1.13 13.48 -4.30
N VAL A 75 0.70 13.70 -5.56
CA VAL A 75 0.50 15.05 -6.10
C VAL A 75 -0.54 15.83 -5.29
N ALA A 76 -1.63 15.18 -4.88
CA ALA A 76 -2.65 15.82 -4.04
C ALA A 76 -2.13 16.16 -2.63
N ALA A 77 -1.28 15.33 -2.05
CA ALA A 77 -0.67 15.56 -0.74
C ALA A 77 0.30 16.76 -0.75
N CYS A 78 0.94 17.05 -1.89
CA CYS A 78 1.80 18.22 -2.06
C CYS A 78 1.03 19.54 -2.21
N LYS A 79 -0.29 19.50 -2.48
CA LYS A 79 -1.08 20.73 -2.62
C LYS A 79 -1.38 21.33 -1.23
N PRO A 80 -1.30 22.66 -1.07
CA PRO A 80 -1.63 23.30 0.20
C PRO A 80 -3.09 23.02 0.55
N VAL A 81 -3.31 22.46 1.75
CA VAL A 81 -4.66 22.24 2.27
C VAL A 81 -5.29 23.60 2.53
N ASN A 82 -6.26 23.98 1.69
CA ASN A 82 -7.08 25.16 1.95
C ASN A 82 -8.01 24.83 3.13
N ARG A 83 -7.52 25.06 4.35
CA ARG A 83 -8.31 24.91 5.57
C ARG A 83 -9.31 26.06 5.62
N GLY A 84 -10.43 25.89 4.93
CA GLY A 84 -11.61 26.71 5.19
C GLY A 84 -11.91 26.68 6.70
N PRO A 85 -12.48 27.76 7.27
CA PRO A 85 -12.71 27.84 8.70
C PRO A 85 -13.52 26.63 9.16
N ARG A 86 -12.86 25.74 9.90
CA ARG A 86 -13.46 24.53 10.46
C ARG A 86 -14.54 25.02 11.41
N LYS A 87 -15.82 24.91 11.04
CA LYS A 87 -16.92 25.11 11.98
C LYS A 87 -16.71 24.07 13.10
N ALA A 88 -16.22 24.54 14.24
CA ALA A 88 -16.00 23.68 15.39
C ALA A 88 -17.36 23.06 15.75
N PRO A 89 -17.47 21.73 15.91
CA PRO A 89 -18.68 21.16 16.47
C PRO A 89 -18.88 21.79 17.86
N ARG A 90 -20.07 22.37 18.10
CA ARG A 90 -20.42 23.11 19.32
C ARG A 90 -20.34 22.26 20.61
N THR A 91 -19.98 20.98 20.51
CA THR A 91 -19.95 19.99 21.59
C THR A 91 -18.55 19.46 21.93
N ALA A 92 -17.48 19.92 21.28
CA ALA A 92 -16.13 19.50 21.67
C ALA A 92 -15.69 20.23 22.95
N HIS A 93 -15.63 19.50 24.06
CA HIS A 93 -14.90 19.93 25.26
C HIS A 93 -13.43 20.14 24.89
N ARG A 94 -13.06 21.41 24.71
CA ARG A 94 -11.70 21.82 24.33
C ARG A 94 -10.82 21.77 25.57
N GLY A 95 -10.28 20.60 25.87
CA GLY A 95 -9.23 20.48 26.89
C GLY A 95 -8.04 21.37 26.52
N ALA A 96 -7.50 22.10 27.49
CA ALA A 96 -6.48 23.14 27.35
C ALA A 96 -5.11 22.68 26.77
N ASN A 97 -5.01 21.48 26.21
CA ASN A 97 -3.75 20.86 25.77
C ASN A 97 -3.64 20.67 24.23
N GLU A 98 -4.58 21.20 23.44
CA GLU A 98 -4.61 21.00 21.97
C GLU A 98 -3.80 22.03 21.14
N ILE A 99 -2.93 22.82 21.77
CA ILE A 99 -2.08 23.78 21.05
C ILE A 99 -0.65 23.23 20.97
N LYS A 100 -0.46 22.16 20.19
CA LYS A 100 0.85 21.88 19.59
C LYS A 100 0.64 21.48 18.13
N PRO A 101 1.34 22.12 17.17
CA PRO A 101 1.17 21.82 15.76
C PRO A 101 1.63 20.38 15.49
N ARG A 102 0.66 19.44 15.45
CA ARG A 102 0.85 17.99 15.32
C ARG A 102 1.19 17.57 13.87
N SER A 103 2.03 18.34 13.17
CA SER A 103 2.41 18.04 11.79
C SER A 103 3.52 16.97 11.73
N ARG A 104 4.61 17.13 12.50
CA ARG A 104 5.73 16.17 12.50
C ARG A 104 5.37 14.80 13.08
N SER A 105 4.46 14.74 14.05
CA SER A 105 4.02 13.47 14.65
C SER A 105 3.19 12.60 13.70
N GLY A 106 2.50 13.20 12.72
CA GLY A 106 1.67 12.47 11.77
C GLY A 106 2.52 11.68 10.78
N LEU A 107 3.49 12.35 10.16
CA LEU A 107 4.47 11.72 9.25
C LEU A 107 5.24 10.59 9.94
N LEU A 108 5.71 10.81 11.17
CA LEU A 108 6.39 9.78 11.96
C LEU A 108 5.50 8.57 12.25
N THR A 109 4.21 8.78 12.54
CA THR A 109 3.29 7.66 12.78
C THR A 109 2.99 6.91 11.49
N PHE A 110 2.87 7.63 10.37
CA PHE A 110 2.71 7.03 9.05
C PHE A 110 3.95 6.23 8.63
N THR A 111 5.17 6.76 8.82
CA THR A 111 6.40 6.04 8.45
C THR A 111 6.62 4.81 9.31
N VAL A 112 6.31 4.88 10.61
CA VAL A 112 6.43 3.75 11.55
C VAL A 112 5.37 2.67 11.28
N ALA A 113 4.09 3.03 11.21
CA ALA A 113 3.01 2.05 11.05
C ALA A 113 2.81 1.58 9.60
N GLY A 114 3.25 2.36 8.61
CA GLY A 114 3.17 2.01 7.20
C GLY A 114 4.45 1.34 6.70
N PRO A 115 5.40 2.09 6.11
CA PRO A 115 6.62 1.54 5.51
C PRO A 115 7.48 0.68 6.45
N LEU A 116 7.72 1.11 7.69
CA LEU A 116 8.58 0.37 8.60
C LEU A 116 7.94 -0.93 9.10
N ALA A 117 6.65 -0.90 9.45
CA ALA A 117 5.91 -2.11 9.80
C ALA A 117 5.84 -3.09 8.62
N LEU A 118 5.68 -2.59 7.39
CA LEU A 118 5.70 -3.40 6.18
C LEU A 118 7.08 -4.06 5.99
N GLY A 119 8.15 -3.28 6.11
CA GLY A 119 9.53 -3.80 6.04
C GLY A 119 9.80 -4.88 7.07
N ALA A 120 9.42 -4.67 8.33
CA ALA A 120 9.55 -5.68 9.38
C ALA A 120 8.72 -6.94 9.09
N SER A 121 7.52 -6.79 8.54
CA SER A 121 6.65 -7.91 8.16
C SER A 121 7.23 -8.73 6.99
N LEU A 122 7.88 -8.07 6.03
CA LEU A 122 8.62 -8.71 4.95
C LEU A 122 9.81 -9.51 5.48
N LEU A 123 10.62 -8.92 6.36
CA LEU A 123 11.74 -9.63 6.99
C LEU A 123 11.26 -10.86 7.76
N PHE A 124 10.16 -10.71 8.51
CA PHE A 124 9.53 -11.82 9.21
C PHE A 124 9.04 -12.93 8.27
N ALA A 125 8.35 -12.58 7.18
CA ALA A 125 7.88 -13.55 6.20
C ALA A 125 9.05 -14.28 5.51
N LEU A 126 10.16 -13.58 5.24
CA LEU A 126 11.37 -14.20 4.71
C LEU A 126 12.06 -15.12 5.72
N ALA A 127 11.99 -14.83 7.02
CA ALA A 127 12.46 -15.75 8.06
C ALA A 127 11.63 -17.05 8.09
N ILE A 128 10.30 -16.95 7.94
CA ILE A 128 9.43 -18.15 7.79
C ILE A 128 9.83 -18.94 6.54
N ARG A 129 10.05 -18.26 5.41
CA ARG A 129 10.53 -18.90 4.17
C ARG A 129 11.83 -19.67 4.41
N ALA A 130 12.80 -19.05 5.07
CA ALA A 130 14.07 -19.69 5.39
C ALA A 130 13.85 -20.94 6.25
N LEU A 131 12.98 -20.87 7.25
CA LEU A 131 12.67 -22.00 8.13
C LEU A 131 12.04 -23.18 7.37
N ILE A 132 11.14 -22.91 6.42
CA ILE A 132 10.54 -23.93 5.56
C ILE A 132 11.60 -24.60 4.70
N LEU A 133 12.51 -23.83 4.10
CA LEU A 133 13.61 -24.36 3.28
C LEU A 133 14.61 -25.17 4.13
N PHE A 134 14.95 -24.70 5.33
CA PHE A 134 15.79 -25.44 6.28
C PHE A 134 15.15 -26.76 6.73
N GLY A 135 13.83 -26.81 6.81
CA GLY A 135 13.07 -28.03 7.08
C GLY A 135 12.95 -28.99 5.89
N GLY A 136 13.59 -28.70 4.75
CA GLY A 136 13.51 -29.51 3.54
C GLY A 136 12.24 -29.31 2.71
N GLY A 137 11.48 -28.23 2.97
CA GLY A 137 10.29 -27.88 2.21
C GLY A 137 10.59 -27.44 0.78
N ALA A 138 9.61 -27.60 -0.12
CA ALA A 138 9.73 -27.17 -1.51
C ALA A 138 9.75 -25.63 -1.62
N GLU A 139 10.52 -25.11 -2.58
CA GLU A 139 10.67 -23.66 -2.77
C GLU A 139 9.34 -22.97 -3.14
N ALA A 140 8.45 -23.68 -3.84
CA ALA A 140 7.12 -23.19 -4.18
C ALA A 140 6.27 -22.91 -2.93
N ASP A 141 6.24 -23.84 -1.97
CA ASP A 141 5.48 -23.70 -0.73
C ASP A 141 6.05 -22.57 0.15
N ALA A 142 7.37 -22.45 0.18
CA ALA A 142 8.06 -21.39 0.90
C ALA A 142 7.70 -20.00 0.33
N ASN A 143 7.60 -19.88 -1.00
CA ASN A 143 7.18 -18.63 -1.66
C ASN A 143 5.71 -18.30 -1.41
N VAL A 144 4.82 -19.30 -1.46
CA VAL A 144 3.39 -19.12 -1.12
C VAL A 144 3.24 -18.67 0.33
N ALA A 145 4.01 -19.23 1.26
CA ALA A 145 4.01 -18.83 2.66
C ALA A 145 4.39 -17.35 2.84
N VAL A 146 5.35 -16.82 2.07
CA VAL A 146 5.68 -15.39 2.10
C VAL A 146 4.49 -14.55 1.64
N LEU A 147 3.90 -14.89 0.49
CA LEU A 147 2.77 -14.16 -0.09
C LEU A 147 1.54 -14.13 0.82
N ALA A 148 1.31 -15.21 1.58
CA ALA A 148 0.24 -15.29 2.56
C ALA A 148 0.56 -14.56 3.88
N THR A 149 1.81 -14.60 4.34
CA THR A 149 2.21 -14.07 5.65
C THR A 149 2.26 -12.54 5.66
N VAL A 150 2.85 -11.92 4.64
CA VAL A 150 3.02 -10.45 4.61
C VAL A 150 1.71 -9.67 4.80
N PRO A 151 0.60 -9.97 4.09
CA PRO A 151 -0.66 -9.23 4.24
C PRO A 151 -1.37 -9.48 5.58
N ILE A 152 -0.96 -10.49 6.37
CA ILE A 152 -1.47 -10.75 7.71
C ILE A 152 -0.58 -10.09 8.77
N ALA A 153 0.73 -10.27 8.65
CA ALA A 153 1.71 -9.74 9.59
C ALA A 153 1.68 -8.20 9.61
N TRP A 154 1.55 -7.57 8.44
CA TRP A 154 1.58 -6.11 8.34
C TRP A 154 0.41 -5.42 9.06
N PRO A 155 -0.88 -5.76 8.84
CA PRO A 155 -1.98 -5.15 9.58
C PRO A 155 -1.90 -5.39 11.09
N VAL A 156 -1.51 -6.60 11.51
CA VAL A 156 -1.38 -6.95 12.93
C VAL A 156 -0.29 -6.09 13.59
N LEU A 157 0.88 -5.97 12.95
CA LEU A 157 1.97 -5.16 13.46
C LEU A 157 1.63 -3.67 13.45
N ALA A 158 1.02 -3.17 12.37
CA ALA A 158 0.56 -1.79 12.27
C ALA A 158 -0.46 -1.47 13.39
N PHE A 159 -1.40 -2.36 13.64
CA PHE A 159 -2.38 -2.23 14.73
C PHE A 159 -1.69 -2.18 16.10
N ALA A 160 -0.79 -3.13 16.38
CA ALA A 160 -0.05 -3.17 17.64
C ALA A 160 0.76 -1.88 17.87
N LEU A 161 1.47 -1.40 16.84
CA LEU A 161 2.23 -0.15 16.91
C LEU A 161 1.33 1.06 17.17
N LEU A 162 0.16 1.12 16.53
CA LEU A 162 -0.81 2.20 16.74
C LEU A 162 -1.45 2.18 18.13
N MET A 163 -1.52 1.02 18.78
CA MET A 163 -2.01 0.87 20.15
C MET A 163 -0.96 1.20 21.23
N MET A 164 0.32 1.29 20.88
CA MET A 164 1.38 1.64 21.82
C MET A 164 1.42 3.14 22.13
N SER A 165 1.48 3.47 23.41
CA SER A 165 1.56 4.84 23.91
C SER A 165 2.98 5.44 23.84
N ARG A 166 4.03 4.59 23.88
CA ARG A 166 5.43 5.01 23.90
C ARG A 166 6.10 4.76 22.55
N ARG A 167 6.84 5.77 22.07
CA ARG A 167 7.56 5.72 20.78
C ARG A 167 8.77 4.79 20.80
N ALA A 168 9.44 4.68 21.96
CA ALA A 168 10.57 3.76 22.12
C ALA A 168 10.12 2.31 21.88
N ASP A 169 8.95 1.94 22.42
CA ASP A 169 8.38 0.60 22.26
C ASP A 169 8.07 0.32 20.79
N GLN A 170 7.47 1.28 20.06
CA GLN A 170 7.21 1.12 18.62
C GLN A 170 8.48 0.79 17.82
N PHE A 171 9.57 1.51 18.06
CA PHE A 171 10.85 1.23 17.41
C PHE A 171 11.47 -0.08 17.89
N ALA A 172 11.38 -0.40 19.18
CA ALA A 172 11.89 -1.66 19.72
C ALA A 172 11.20 -2.88 19.11
N TRP A 173 9.90 -2.82 18.85
CA TRP A 173 9.16 -3.89 18.18
C TRP A 173 9.56 -4.03 16.71
N VAL A 174 9.67 -2.93 15.96
CA VAL A 174 10.12 -2.95 14.56
C VAL A 174 11.56 -3.47 14.46
N LEU A 175 12.49 -2.92 15.24
CA LEU A 175 13.88 -3.35 15.23
C LEU A 175 14.04 -4.77 15.77
N GLY A 176 13.27 -5.15 16.79
CA GLY A 176 13.31 -6.48 17.38
C GLY A 176 12.91 -7.56 16.38
N ILE A 177 11.81 -7.35 15.65
CA ILE A 177 11.37 -8.25 14.59
C ILE A 177 12.40 -8.30 13.45
N ALA A 178 12.93 -7.13 13.04
CA ALA A 178 13.95 -7.08 12.00
C ALA A 178 15.26 -7.78 12.41
N ALA A 179 15.71 -7.60 13.65
CA ALA A 179 16.91 -8.22 14.19
C ALA A 179 16.75 -9.72 14.39
N LEU A 180 15.57 -10.19 14.80
CA LEU A 180 15.27 -11.63 14.89
C LEU A 180 15.21 -12.29 13.50
N ALA A 181 14.79 -11.55 12.47
CA ALA A 181 14.75 -12.05 11.10
C ALA A 181 16.13 -12.01 10.39
N ALA A 182 17.03 -11.11 10.79
CA ALA A 182 18.32 -10.89 10.15
C ALA A 182 19.23 -12.14 10.03
N PRO A 183 19.37 -13.02 11.05
CA PRO A 183 20.18 -14.24 10.95
C PRO A 183 19.70 -15.15 9.82
N PHE A 184 18.39 -15.30 9.65
CA PHE A 184 17.81 -16.18 8.64
C PHE A 184 18.06 -15.70 7.21
N LEU A 185 18.23 -14.39 7.01
CA LEU A 185 18.62 -13.82 5.72
C LEU A 185 20.11 -13.98 5.43
N MET A 186 20.96 -13.90 6.45
CA MET A 186 22.41 -14.13 6.30
C MET A 186 22.70 -15.56 5.85
N PHE A 187 21.94 -16.54 6.34
CA PHE A 187 22.09 -17.94 5.93
C PHE A 187 21.57 -18.24 4.51
N GLN A 188 20.68 -17.41 3.94
CA GLN A 188 20.24 -17.57 2.54
C GLN A 188 21.27 -17.06 1.51
N GLY A 189 22.18 -16.16 1.91
CA GLY A 189 23.18 -15.57 1.01
C GLY A 189 24.41 -16.45 0.74
N THR A 190 24.60 -17.54 1.48
CA THR A 190 25.75 -18.45 1.34
C THR A 190 25.51 -19.63 0.41
N THR A 191 24.30 -19.77 -0.13
CA THR A 191 23.95 -20.80 -1.12
C THR A 191 23.90 -20.17 -2.52
N VAL A 192 25.07 -19.99 -3.13
CA VAL A 192 25.22 -19.74 -4.57
C VAL A 192 26.12 -20.83 -5.14
#